data_AF-A0A938YY86-F1
#
_entry.id   AF-A0A938YY86-F1
#
_cell.length_a   1.000
_cell.length_b   1.000
_cell.length_c   1.000
_cell.angle_alpha   90.00
_cell.angle_beta   90.00
_cell.angle_gamma   90.00
#
_symmetry.space_group_name_H-M   'P 1'
#
loop_
_entity.id
_entity.type
_entity.pdbx_description
1 polymer ?
#
loop_
_entity_poly.entity_id
_entity_poly.type
_entity_poly.pdbx_seq_one_letter_code
_entity_poly.pdbx_strand_id
1 'polypeptide(L)'
;TRGVYQDNSEKCHTSNFGSLYSMVLPGKRKPEEPGTGGTAKPKEVLRYLEEHAYMGGVFLWTFMDYYGEPAPFRWPGISSQFGITDTVGFEKDSFYYYQSRWTETPMVHVFPHWNKEGLTIDQGVTEVRIFSNCHTVELFLNGKSFGKKKNDKDGLSWRIPYEPGCLKAIGVKEEQTIEATRKTSGPTDSVTVKERFCGADYSLFEIQGIDSEGIEVPTADELVAVLVKNGTILGLANGDPADLDGYNCQEKKLFSGKLMAIIKKEPGKVPLIQAALKKVE
;
A
#
# COMPACT_ATOMS: atom_id res chain seq x y z
N THR A 1 -4.56 4.96 3.74
CA THR A 1 -3.12 5.27 3.62
C THR A 1 -2.35 4.00 3.41
N ARG A 2 -1.31 3.99 2.56
CA ARG A 2 -0.52 2.78 2.29
C ARG A 2 -0.07 2.14 3.61
N GLY A 3 -0.24 0.81 3.73
CA GLY A 3 0.19 0.04 4.90
C GLY A 3 -0.56 0.27 6.22
N VAL A 4 -1.54 1.18 6.27
CA VAL A 4 -2.28 1.49 7.50
C VAL A 4 -3.63 0.78 7.52
N TYR A 5 -3.92 0.07 8.61
CA TYR A 5 -5.14 -0.74 8.75
C TYR A 5 -6.09 -0.29 9.87
N GLN A 6 -5.70 0.74 10.63
CA GLN A 6 -6.55 1.43 11.58
C GLN A 6 -6.43 2.93 11.35
N ASP A 7 -7.55 3.65 11.37
CA ASP A 7 -7.48 5.10 11.23
C ASP A 7 -6.75 5.74 12.43
N ASN A 8 -5.96 6.77 12.17
CA ASN A 8 -5.25 7.54 13.19
C ASN A 8 -5.36 9.03 12.88
N SER A 9 -6.15 9.77 13.66
CA SER A 9 -6.35 11.21 13.44
C SER A 9 -5.14 12.06 13.80
N GLU A 10 -4.30 11.63 14.74
CA GLU A 10 -3.11 12.38 15.16
C GLU A 10 -2.04 12.35 14.07
N LYS A 11 -1.87 11.18 13.43
CA LYS A 11 -0.96 11.00 12.30
C LYS A 11 -1.59 11.33 10.94
N CYS A 12 -2.87 11.71 10.92
CA CYS A 12 -3.66 11.91 9.70
C CYS A 12 -3.67 10.68 8.77
N HIS A 13 -3.73 9.47 9.31
CA HIS A 13 -3.76 8.24 8.53
C HIS A 13 -5.17 7.64 8.45
N THR A 14 -5.53 7.16 7.27
CA THR A 14 -6.76 6.44 6.97
C THR A 14 -6.50 4.94 6.78
N SER A 15 -7.44 4.10 7.21
CA SER A 15 -7.37 2.65 7.07
C SER A 15 -7.62 2.18 5.63
N ASN A 16 -6.81 1.23 5.15
CA ASN A 16 -7.03 0.52 3.89
C ASN A 16 -8.22 -0.45 3.94
N PHE A 17 -8.80 -0.74 5.11
CA PHE A 17 -10.07 -1.47 5.20
C PHE A 17 -11.31 -0.61 4.91
N GLY A 18 -11.11 0.70 4.74
CA GLY A 18 -12.15 1.70 4.60
C GLY A 18 -12.16 2.62 5.82
N SER A 19 -11.96 3.91 5.58
CA SER A 19 -11.88 4.94 6.61
C SER A 19 -13.22 5.13 7.33
N LEU A 20 -13.15 5.30 8.66
CA LEU A 20 -14.27 5.76 9.48
C LEU A 20 -14.43 7.27 9.49
N TYR A 21 -13.60 8.00 8.74
CA TYR A 21 -13.68 9.46 8.65
C TYR A 21 -14.36 9.90 7.36
N SER A 22 -15.15 10.97 7.45
CA SER A 22 -15.92 11.48 6.31
C SER A 22 -15.03 12.35 5.41
N MET A 23 -15.12 12.10 4.10
CA MET A 23 -14.48 12.97 3.11
C MET A 23 -15.10 14.38 3.10
N VAL A 24 -16.39 14.49 3.45
CA VAL A 24 -17.19 15.70 3.24
C VAL A 24 -17.27 16.55 4.50
N LEU A 25 -17.42 15.91 5.66
CA LEU A 25 -17.58 16.59 6.95
C LEU A 25 -16.40 16.26 7.87
N PRO A 26 -15.85 17.22 8.63
CA PRO A 26 -14.82 16.94 9.60
C PRO A 26 -15.29 15.93 10.65
N GLY A 27 -14.48 14.92 10.93
CA GLY A 27 -14.72 13.94 12.00
C GLY A 27 -15.13 12.55 11.53
N LYS A 28 -15.50 11.70 12.48
CA LYS A 28 -15.93 10.33 12.22
C LYS A 28 -17.26 10.35 11.48
N ARG A 29 -17.34 9.60 10.39
CA ARG A 29 -18.53 9.42 9.58
C ARG A 29 -19.59 8.64 10.37
N LYS A 30 -20.85 8.95 10.15
CA LYS A 30 -21.94 8.03 10.52
C LYS A 30 -21.92 6.81 9.59
N PRO A 31 -22.45 5.64 10.01
CA PRO A 31 -22.45 4.43 9.18
C PRO A 31 -22.93 4.63 7.74
N GLU A 32 -23.93 5.50 7.55
CA GLU A 32 -24.57 5.89 6.30
C GLU A 32 -23.83 6.97 5.48
N GLU A 33 -22.83 7.65 6.06
CA GLU A 33 -22.06 8.69 5.39
C GLU A 33 -20.90 8.10 4.57
N PRO A 34 -20.54 8.71 3.42
CA PRO A 34 -19.42 8.25 2.60
C PRO A 34 -18.08 8.42 3.34
N GLY A 35 -17.24 7.39 3.31
CA GLY A 35 -15.90 7.43 3.88
C GLY A 35 -14.88 8.13 2.98
N THR A 36 -13.66 8.31 3.47
CA THR A 36 -12.51 8.72 2.65
C THR A 36 -12.32 7.74 1.49
N GLY A 37 -12.27 8.23 0.25
CA GLY A 37 -12.20 7.40 -0.97
C GLY A 37 -13.45 7.40 -1.87
N GLY A 38 -14.50 8.14 -1.53
CA GLY A 38 -15.55 8.55 -2.48
C GLY A 38 -16.96 8.56 -1.91
N THR A 39 -17.87 9.26 -2.61
CA THR A 39 -19.32 9.25 -2.32
C THR A 39 -20.02 7.93 -2.67
N ALA A 40 -19.32 7.02 -3.36
CA ALA A 40 -19.80 5.70 -3.77
C ALA A 40 -18.71 4.63 -3.57
N LYS A 41 -19.09 3.38 -3.26
CA LYS A 41 -18.10 2.31 -3.06
C LYS A 41 -17.59 1.79 -4.41
N PRO A 42 -16.30 1.47 -4.56
CA PRO A 42 -15.73 0.93 -5.80
C PRO A 42 -16.53 -0.24 -6.40
N LYS A 43 -17.03 -1.16 -5.56
CA LYS A 43 -17.87 -2.29 -5.98
C LYS A 43 -19.24 -1.89 -6.54
N GLU A 44 -19.87 -0.88 -5.96
CA GLU A 44 -21.18 -0.39 -6.42
C GLU A 44 -21.02 0.26 -7.80
N VAL A 45 -19.97 1.07 -7.97
CA VAL A 45 -19.66 1.73 -9.24
C VAL A 45 -19.33 0.73 -10.34
N LEU A 46 -18.45 -0.25 -10.09
CA LEU A 46 -18.08 -1.22 -11.12
C LEU A 46 -19.21 -2.18 -11.47
N ARG A 47 -20.04 -2.60 -10.50
CA ARG A 47 -21.24 -3.40 -10.80
C ARG A 47 -22.24 -2.61 -11.63
N TYR A 48 -22.46 -1.35 -11.30
CA TYR A 48 -23.33 -0.49 -12.09
C TYR A 48 -22.81 -0.37 -13.53
N LEU A 49 -21.51 -0.16 -13.72
CA LEU A 49 -20.91 -0.13 -15.05
C LEU A 49 -21.10 -1.45 -15.83
N GLU A 50 -20.91 -2.60 -15.17
CA GLU A 50 -21.10 -3.92 -15.77
C GLU A 50 -22.56 -4.21 -16.17
N GLU A 51 -23.53 -3.69 -15.40
CA GLU A 51 -24.96 -3.88 -15.64
C GLU A 51 -25.53 -2.90 -16.69
N HIS A 52 -24.81 -1.82 -17.02
CA HIS A 52 -25.28 -0.76 -17.92
C HIS A 52 -24.35 -0.59 -19.13
N ALA A 53 -24.45 -1.50 -20.10
CA ALA A 53 -23.58 -1.56 -21.28
C ALA A 53 -23.57 -0.29 -22.17
N TYR A 54 -24.52 0.62 -22.00
CA TYR A 54 -24.52 1.92 -22.68
C TYR A 54 -23.53 2.93 -22.06
N MET A 55 -22.96 2.64 -20.89
CA MET A 55 -21.92 3.45 -20.28
C MET A 55 -20.56 3.14 -20.92
N GLY A 56 -19.88 4.17 -21.43
CA GLY A 56 -18.57 4.02 -22.07
C GLY A 56 -17.39 3.80 -21.10
N GLY A 57 -17.60 3.90 -19.79
CA GLY A 57 -16.56 3.70 -18.78
C GLY A 57 -16.72 4.57 -17.52
N VAL A 58 -15.71 4.54 -16.65
CA VAL A 58 -15.62 5.35 -15.43
C VAL A 58 -14.19 5.87 -15.23
N PHE A 59 -14.05 7.09 -14.71
CA PHE A 59 -12.78 7.66 -14.28
C PHE A 59 -12.69 7.65 -12.75
N LEU A 60 -11.58 7.15 -12.22
CA LEU A 60 -11.35 7.08 -10.78
C LEU A 60 -10.90 8.43 -10.25
N TRP A 61 -11.47 8.83 -9.11
CA TRP A 61 -10.92 9.88 -8.27
C TRP A 61 -10.23 9.26 -7.05
N THR A 62 -8.91 9.10 -7.03
CA THR A 62 -7.93 9.38 -8.10
C THR A 62 -7.02 8.18 -8.33
N PHE A 63 -6.18 8.24 -9.37
CA PHE A 63 -5.12 7.25 -9.51
C PHE A 63 -4.09 7.40 -8.38
N MET A 64 -3.56 8.61 -8.20
CA MET A 64 -2.53 8.96 -7.24
C MET A 64 -3.06 9.97 -6.22
N ASP A 65 -2.61 9.88 -4.98
CA ASP A 65 -2.79 10.97 -4.02
C ASP A 65 -2.12 12.25 -4.54
N TYR A 66 -2.61 13.40 -4.09
CA TYR A 66 -2.11 14.72 -4.50
C TYR A 66 -2.08 15.69 -3.33
N TYR A 67 -1.23 16.72 -3.41
CA TYR A 67 -1.17 17.77 -2.38
C TYR A 67 -2.41 18.66 -2.38
N GLY A 68 -2.84 19.07 -1.19
CA GLY A 68 -4.10 19.78 -0.99
C GLY A 68 -5.27 18.83 -0.80
N GLU A 69 -6.43 19.41 -0.50
CA GLU A 69 -7.66 18.67 -0.15
C GLU A 69 -7.39 17.50 0.83
N PRO A 70 -6.75 17.75 2.00
CA PRO A 70 -6.31 16.69 2.90
C PRO A 70 -7.46 16.04 3.68
N ALA A 71 -8.67 16.00 3.11
CA ALA A 71 -9.83 15.38 3.72
C ALA A 71 -9.55 13.88 3.92
N PRO A 72 -9.96 13.32 5.07
CA PRO A 72 -10.87 13.89 6.08
C PRO A 72 -10.18 14.80 7.11
N PHE A 73 -8.86 14.91 7.04
CA PHE A 73 -8.06 15.63 8.01
C PHE A 73 -7.80 17.08 7.55
N ARG A 74 -7.05 17.79 8.36
CA ARG A 74 -6.49 19.11 8.08
C ARG A 74 -5.04 19.06 8.50
N TRP A 75 -4.41 20.21 8.69
CA TRP A 75 -3.11 20.31 9.35
C TRP A 75 -3.00 19.35 10.56
N PRO A 76 -1.95 18.51 10.66
CA PRO A 76 -0.74 18.49 9.83
C PRO A 76 -0.82 17.73 8.50
N GLY A 77 -1.96 17.13 8.14
CA GLY A 77 -2.17 16.51 6.83
C GLY A 77 -2.09 17.52 5.69
N ILE A 78 -1.29 17.19 4.67
CA ILE A 78 -0.99 18.06 3.52
C ILE A 78 -1.40 17.47 2.17
N SER A 79 -1.69 16.17 2.10
CA SER A 79 -2.14 15.50 0.88
C SER A 79 -3.51 14.86 1.06
N SER A 80 -4.21 14.71 -0.07
CA SER A 80 -5.34 13.81 -0.19
C SER A 80 -4.93 12.38 0.09
N GLN A 81 -5.93 11.55 0.38
CA GLN A 81 -5.74 10.11 0.63
C GLN A 81 -6.72 9.27 -0.20
N PHE A 82 -7.17 9.83 -1.33
CA PHE A 82 -8.19 9.27 -2.21
C PHE A 82 -7.62 8.32 -3.26
N GLY A 83 -6.34 8.48 -3.59
CA GLY A 83 -5.66 7.74 -4.63
C GLY A 83 -5.59 6.25 -4.31
N ILE A 84 -5.59 5.43 -5.36
CA ILE A 84 -5.27 4.01 -5.26
C ILE A 84 -3.75 3.77 -5.14
N THR A 85 -2.95 4.79 -5.44
CA THR A 85 -1.52 4.89 -5.07
C THR A 85 -1.29 6.09 -4.16
N ASP A 86 -0.21 6.08 -3.38
CA ASP A 86 0.21 7.25 -2.59
C ASP A 86 0.86 8.33 -3.47
N THR A 87 1.29 9.45 -2.88
CA THR A 87 1.81 10.62 -3.62
C THR A 87 3.11 10.33 -4.40
N VAL A 88 3.77 9.20 -4.13
CA VAL A 88 5.00 8.78 -4.81
C VAL A 88 4.79 7.56 -5.71
N GLY A 89 3.53 7.16 -5.89
CA GLY A 89 3.13 6.09 -6.81
C GLY A 89 3.28 4.69 -6.25
N PHE A 90 3.54 4.50 -4.95
CA PHE A 90 3.45 3.17 -4.35
C PHE A 90 2.00 2.74 -4.24
N GLU A 91 1.75 1.49 -4.58
CA GLU A 91 0.42 0.91 -4.64
C GLU A 91 -0.18 0.78 -3.22
N LYS A 92 -1.42 1.24 -3.03
CA LYS A 92 -2.22 0.91 -1.84
C LYS A 92 -3.01 -0.37 -2.09
N ASP A 93 -3.59 -0.95 -1.04
CA ASP A 93 -4.40 -2.17 -1.17
C ASP A 93 -5.57 -2.02 -2.16
N SER A 94 -6.16 -0.82 -2.28
CA SER A 94 -7.22 -0.50 -3.24
C SER A 94 -6.78 -0.54 -4.70
N PHE A 95 -5.50 -0.36 -5.02
CA PHE A 95 -4.97 -0.55 -6.37
C PHE A 95 -5.29 -1.96 -6.88
N TYR A 96 -5.08 -2.95 -6.01
CA TYR A 96 -5.24 -4.35 -6.37
C TYR A 96 -6.68 -4.78 -6.55
N TYR A 97 -7.65 -4.05 -5.96
CA TYR A 97 -9.06 -4.20 -6.30
C TYR A 97 -9.30 -3.91 -7.78
N TYR A 98 -8.85 -2.74 -8.26
CA TYR A 98 -9.01 -2.37 -9.67
C TYR A 98 -8.19 -3.27 -10.60
N GLN A 99 -6.96 -3.63 -10.22
CA GLN A 99 -6.16 -4.59 -10.97
C GLN A 99 -6.90 -5.92 -11.15
N SER A 100 -7.53 -6.43 -10.09
CA SER A 100 -8.32 -7.67 -10.15
C SER A 100 -9.58 -7.59 -11.01
N ARG A 101 -10.07 -6.37 -11.28
CA ARG A 101 -11.27 -6.14 -12.09
C ARG A 101 -10.95 -5.79 -13.54
N TRP A 102 -9.79 -5.21 -13.80
CA TRP A 102 -9.44 -4.66 -15.11
C TRP A 102 -8.33 -5.41 -15.84
N THR A 103 -7.77 -6.47 -15.24
CA THR A 103 -6.73 -7.28 -15.89
C THR A 103 -7.12 -8.75 -15.96
N GLU A 104 -6.67 -9.42 -17.01
CA GLU A 104 -6.89 -10.85 -17.21
C GLU A 104 -5.78 -11.73 -16.64
N THR A 105 -4.57 -11.19 -16.49
CA THR A 105 -3.42 -11.91 -15.92
C THR A 105 -3.77 -12.40 -14.51
N PRO A 106 -3.69 -13.71 -14.20
CA PRO A 106 -4.04 -14.23 -12.89
C PRO A 106 -3.27 -13.52 -11.78
N MET A 107 -3.99 -13.07 -10.75
CA MET A 107 -3.40 -12.35 -9.63
C MET A 107 -4.13 -12.64 -8.31
N VAL A 108 -3.38 -12.53 -7.22
CA VAL A 108 -3.88 -12.59 -5.84
C VAL A 108 -3.13 -11.52 -5.05
N HIS A 109 -3.84 -10.68 -4.32
CA HIS A 109 -3.29 -9.72 -3.37
C HIS A 109 -3.91 -9.93 -2.01
N VAL A 110 -3.10 -10.30 -1.02
CA VAL A 110 -3.53 -10.50 0.37
C VAL A 110 -3.09 -9.32 1.24
N PHE A 111 -4.00 -8.84 2.07
CA PHE A 111 -3.76 -7.78 3.05
C PHE A 111 -4.60 -8.04 4.31
N PRO A 112 -4.18 -7.57 5.48
CA PRO A 112 -3.12 -6.61 5.77
C PRO A 112 -1.70 -7.20 5.75
N HIS A 113 -0.68 -6.43 6.12
CA HIS A 113 0.60 -7.01 6.53
C HIS A 113 0.44 -7.89 7.78
N TRP A 114 1.40 -8.76 8.10
CA TRP A 114 1.24 -9.79 9.13
C TRP A 114 2.05 -9.55 10.42
N ASN A 115 2.10 -8.28 10.86
CA ASN A 115 2.75 -7.87 12.09
C ASN A 115 1.72 -7.38 13.10
N LYS A 116 1.77 -7.90 14.33
CA LYS A 116 0.72 -7.74 15.35
C LYS A 116 0.33 -6.29 15.61
N GLU A 117 1.31 -5.39 15.64
CA GLU A 117 1.16 -3.97 15.97
C GLU A 117 0.30 -3.19 14.97
N GLY A 118 0.20 -3.64 13.72
CA GLY A 118 -0.65 -3.02 12.71
C GLY A 118 -2.00 -3.70 12.52
N LEU A 119 -2.32 -4.73 13.31
CA LEU A 119 -3.55 -5.51 13.17
C LEU A 119 -4.61 -5.10 14.18
N THR A 120 -5.87 -5.07 13.73
CA THR A 120 -7.02 -5.00 14.64
C THR A 120 -7.42 -6.42 15.02
N ILE A 121 -7.06 -6.84 16.24
CA ILE A 121 -7.38 -8.16 16.78
C ILE A 121 -8.54 -8.03 17.77
N ASP A 122 -9.68 -8.64 17.42
CA ASP A 122 -10.88 -8.70 18.23
C ASP A 122 -11.18 -10.16 18.60
N GLN A 123 -11.32 -10.45 19.89
CA GLN A 123 -11.52 -11.83 20.40
C GLN A 123 -10.48 -12.84 19.86
N GLY A 124 -9.23 -12.39 19.69
CA GLY A 124 -8.14 -13.23 19.20
C GLY A 124 -8.11 -13.45 17.69
N VAL A 125 -9.06 -12.89 16.92
CA VAL A 125 -9.11 -12.99 15.46
C VAL A 125 -8.95 -11.64 14.78
N THR A 126 -8.36 -11.63 13.58
CA THR A 126 -8.21 -10.45 12.72
C THR A 126 -8.85 -10.71 11.36
N GLU A 127 -9.30 -9.64 10.69
CA GLU A 127 -9.76 -9.74 9.31
C GLU A 127 -8.55 -9.82 8.36
N VAL A 128 -8.63 -10.73 7.39
CA VAL A 128 -7.75 -10.81 6.22
C VAL A 128 -8.63 -10.61 4.99
N ARG A 129 -8.26 -9.70 4.10
CA ARG A 129 -8.92 -9.49 2.82
C ARG A 129 -8.02 -9.86 1.66
N ILE A 130 -8.64 -10.29 0.57
CA ILE A 130 -7.97 -10.68 -0.66
C ILE A 130 -8.70 -10.09 -1.85
N PHE A 131 -7.94 -9.46 -2.74
CA PHE A 131 -8.38 -9.14 -4.10
C PHE A 131 -7.75 -10.13 -5.07
N SER A 132 -8.53 -10.63 -6.02
CA SER A 132 -8.08 -11.63 -7.00
C SER A 132 -9.02 -11.64 -8.20
N ASN A 133 -8.50 -12.01 -9.37
CA ASN A 133 -9.30 -12.36 -10.56
C ASN A 133 -9.35 -13.88 -10.80
N CYS A 134 -8.81 -14.69 -9.88
CA CYS A 134 -8.89 -16.15 -9.91
C CYS A 134 -10.31 -16.64 -9.61
N HIS A 135 -10.67 -17.85 -10.05
CA HIS A 135 -12.00 -18.43 -9.79
C HIS A 135 -12.19 -18.83 -8.33
N THR A 136 -11.13 -19.34 -7.70
CA THR A 136 -11.14 -19.71 -6.29
C THR A 136 -9.87 -19.21 -5.62
N VAL A 137 -9.97 -18.90 -4.33
CA VAL A 137 -8.84 -18.57 -3.48
C VAL A 137 -8.94 -19.36 -2.18
N GLU A 138 -7.82 -19.93 -1.74
CA GLU A 138 -7.69 -20.60 -0.46
C GLU A 138 -6.64 -19.89 0.40
N LEU A 139 -6.97 -19.66 1.67
CA LEU A 139 -6.11 -18.98 2.62
C LEU A 139 -5.48 -19.99 3.58
N PHE A 140 -4.19 -19.81 3.85
CA PHE A 140 -3.40 -20.60 4.77
C PHE A 140 -2.69 -19.70 5.77
N LEU A 141 -2.60 -20.15 7.02
CA LEU A 141 -1.73 -19.57 8.04
C LEU A 141 -0.85 -20.69 8.59
N ASN A 142 0.47 -20.53 8.51
CA ASN A 142 1.46 -21.51 8.97
C ASN A 142 1.19 -22.93 8.41
N GLY A 143 0.77 -23.00 7.14
CA GLY A 143 0.44 -24.24 6.44
C GLY A 143 -0.95 -24.81 6.72
N LYS A 144 -1.68 -24.30 7.72
CA LYS A 144 -3.06 -24.70 8.01
C LYS A 144 -4.04 -23.94 7.11
N SER A 145 -4.89 -24.68 6.39
CA SER A 145 -5.97 -24.09 5.58
C SER A 145 -7.08 -23.50 6.45
N PHE A 146 -7.56 -22.32 6.06
CA PHE A 146 -8.75 -21.64 6.58
C PHE A 146 -9.92 -21.67 5.58
N GLY A 147 -9.83 -22.58 4.61
CA GLY A 147 -10.89 -22.86 3.66
C GLY A 147 -10.76 -22.09 2.35
N LYS A 148 -11.30 -22.72 1.31
CA LYS A 148 -11.37 -22.20 -0.06
C LYS A 148 -12.68 -21.47 -0.27
N LYS A 149 -12.62 -20.31 -0.93
CA LYS A 149 -13.79 -19.52 -1.34
C LYS A 149 -13.80 -19.34 -2.85
N LYS A 150 -14.99 -19.36 -3.44
CA LYS A 150 -15.20 -18.92 -4.82
C LYS A 150 -15.13 -17.40 -4.85
N ASN A 151 -14.46 -16.84 -5.85
CA ASN A 151 -14.34 -15.40 -6.02
C ASN A 151 -15.67 -14.79 -6.45
N ASP A 152 -16.08 -13.72 -5.76
CA ASP A 152 -17.29 -12.94 -6.01
C ASP A 152 -17.00 -11.61 -6.73
N LYS A 153 -15.75 -11.36 -7.13
CA LYS A 153 -15.21 -10.13 -7.75
C LYS A 153 -15.16 -8.90 -6.84
N ASP A 154 -15.83 -8.90 -5.70
CA ASP A 154 -15.92 -7.72 -4.82
C ASP A 154 -14.89 -7.77 -3.66
N GLY A 155 -14.19 -8.89 -3.53
CA GLY A 155 -13.11 -9.11 -2.57
C GLY A 155 -13.52 -10.15 -1.53
N LEU A 156 -12.57 -11.03 -1.21
CA LEU A 156 -12.79 -12.13 -0.27
C LEU A 156 -12.27 -11.75 1.11
N SER A 157 -12.94 -12.19 2.17
CA SER A 157 -12.48 -11.97 3.54
C SER A 157 -12.52 -13.22 4.41
N TRP A 158 -11.60 -13.32 5.36
CA TRP A 158 -11.59 -14.33 6.42
C TRP A 158 -11.39 -13.64 7.76
N ARG A 159 -11.95 -14.22 8.83
CA ARG A 159 -11.56 -13.90 10.21
C ARG A 159 -10.81 -15.10 10.76
N ILE A 160 -9.53 -14.92 11.03
CA ILE A 160 -8.62 -16.00 11.46
C ILE A 160 -7.84 -15.57 12.71
N PRO A 161 -7.38 -16.50 13.56
CA PRO A 161 -6.51 -16.14 14.67
C PRO A 161 -5.22 -15.52 14.16
N TYR A 162 -4.67 -14.58 14.93
CA TYR A 162 -3.31 -14.11 14.68
C TYR A 162 -2.31 -15.08 15.31
N GLU A 163 -1.38 -15.55 14.48
CA GLU A 163 -0.17 -16.26 14.90
C GLU A 163 0.98 -15.73 14.04
N PRO A 164 2.14 -15.39 14.63
CA PRO A 164 3.29 -14.96 13.85
C PRO A 164 3.71 -16.08 12.88
N GLY A 165 4.22 -15.70 11.71
CA GLY A 165 4.66 -16.65 10.69
C GLY A 165 4.25 -16.22 9.30
N CYS A 166 3.63 -17.12 8.53
CA CYS A 166 3.34 -16.92 7.12
C CYS A 166 1.85 -17.06 6.81
N LEU A 167 1.26 -15.95 6.37
CA LEU A 167 -0.04 -15.91 5.70
C LEU A 167 0.18 -16.16 4.21
N LYS A 168 -0.49 -17.16 3.64
CA LYS A 168 -0.40 -17.50 2.22
C LYS A 168 -1.78 -17.62 1.59
N ALA A 169 -1.99 -16.95 0.48
CA ALA A 169 -3.18 -17.08 -0.35
C ALA A 169 -2.81 -17.78 -1.66
N ILE A 170 -3.59 -18.78 -2.05
CA ILE A 170 -3.43 -19.51 -3.32
C ILE A 170 -4.68 -19.29 -4.15
N GLY A 171 -4.52 -18.64 -5.31
CA GLY A 171 -5.59 -18.42 -6.28
C GLY A 171 -5.45 -19.35 -7.48
N VAL A 172 -6.57 -19.89 -7.94
CA VAL A 172 -6.64 -20.76 -9.12
C VAL A 172 -7.53 -20.12 -10.19
N LYS A 173 -6.99 -19.84 -11.37
CA LYS A 173 -7.70 -19.41 -12.58
C LYS A 173 -7.39 -20.44 -13.67
N GLU A 174 -8.41 -21.17 -14.12
CA GLU A 174 -8.23 -22.29 -15.06
C GLU A 174 -7.16 -23.29 -14.57
N GLU A 175 -6.10 -23.54 -15.34
CA GLU A 175 -4.98 -24.42 -14.97
C GLU A 175 -3.85 -23.68 -14.23
N GLN A 176 -3.95 -22.35 -14.08
CA GLN A 176 -2.91 -21.52 -13.46
C GLN A 176 -3.14 -21.38 -11.95
N THR A 177 -2.07 -21.56 -11.19
CA THR A 177 -2.03 -21.33 -9.74
C THR A 177 -1.08 -20.19 -9.43
N ILE A 178 -1.56 -19.17 -8.71
CA ILE A 178 -0.77 -18.02 -8.26
C ILE A 178 -0.80 -17.96 -6.74
N GLU A 179 0.34 -17.63 -6.14
CA GLU A 179 0.47 -17.48 -4.69
C GLU A 179 0.80 -16.03 -4.32
N ALA A 180 0.29 -15.59 -3.17
CA ALA A 180 0.70 -14.34 -2.51
C ALA A 180 0.95 -14.60 -1.03
N THR A 181 1.98 -13.98 -0.46
CA THR A 181 2.35 -14.19 0.95
C THR A 181 2.55 -12.89 1.72
N ARG A 182 2.31 -12.97 3.03
CA ARG A 182 2.73 -11.97 4.03
C ARG A 182 3.39 -12.71 5.18
N LYS A 183 4.58 -12.28 5.55
CA LYS A 183 5.32 -12.85 6.68
C LYS A 183 5.35 -11.85 7.82
N THR A 184 5.36 -12.35 9.05
CA THR A 184 5.71 -11.55 10.21
C THR A 184 7.19 -11.23 10.11
N SER A 185 7.54 -9.94 10.16
CA SER A 185 8.91 -9.47 10.16
C SER A 185 9.40 -9.19 11.58
N GLY A 186 10.71 -9.25 11.76
CA GLY A 186 11.39 -8.69 12.92
C GLY A 186 11.56 -7.16 12.83
N PRO A 187 12.32 -6.58 13.77
CA PRO A 187 12.72 -5.17 13.70
C PRO A 187 13.51 -4.87 12.44
N THR A 188 13.43 -3.64 11.93
CA THR A 188 14.21 -3.20 10.78
C THR A 188 15.70 -3.22 11.10
N ASP A 189 16.46 -3.97 10.30
CA ASP A 189 17.90 -4.16 10.43
C ASP A 189 18.68 -3.37 9.39
N SER A 190 18.18 -3.34 8.15
CA SER A 190 18.81 -2.65 7.04
C SER A 190 17.79 -2.23 5.97
N VAL A 191 18.29 -1.66 4.86
CA VAL A 191 17.46 -1.30 3.70
C VAL A 191 18.03 -1.92 2.43
N THR A 192 17.13 -2.27 1.52
CA THR A 192 17.48 -2.66 0.14
C THR A 192 17.13 -1.53 -0.83
N VAL A 193 17.80 -1.50 -1.98
CA VAL A 193 17.53 -0.52 -3.04
C VAL A 193 17.24 -1.23 -4.34
N LYS A 194 16.13 -0.87 -4.99
CA LYS A 194 15.66 -1.44 -6.25
C LYS A 194 15.35 -0.33 -7.26
N GLU A 195 15.91 -0.39 -8.46
CA GLU A 195 15.52 0.50 -9.54
C GLU A 195 14.09 0.17 -10.01
N ARG A 196 13.17 1.13 -9.93
CA ARG A 196 11.79 0.99 -10.43
C ARG A 196 11.62 1.51 -11.85
N PHE A 197 12.43 2.50 -12.23
CA PHE A 197 12.37 3.12 -13.54
C PHE A 197 13.74 3.65 -13.94
N CYS A 198 14.11 3.41 -15.19
CA CYS A 198 15.36 3.87 -15.79
C CYS A 198 15.04 4.71 -17.02
N GLY A 199 14.94 6.02 -16.85
CA GLY A 199 14.71 6.97 -17.93
C GLY A 199 16.00 7.52 -18.53
N ALA A 200 15.88 8.42 -19.52
CA ALA A 200 17.03 9.08 -20.13
C ALA A 200 17.75 10.02 -19.14
N ASP A 201 16.99 10.92 -18.50
CA ASP A 201 17.54 11.94 -17.61
C ASP A 201 17.45 11.59 -16.12
N TYR A 202 16.52 10.70 -15.75
CA TYR A 202 16.27 10.35 -14.35
C TYR A 202 16.00 8.85 -14.17
N SER A 203 16.39 8.33 -13.00
CA SER A 203 16.01 7.00 -12.50
C SER A 203 15.23 7.14 -11.20
N LEU A 204 14.30 6.22 -10.97
CA LEU A 204 13.56 6.09 -9.71
C LEU A 204 14.03 4.85 -8.98
N PHE A 205 14.35 4.99 -7.70
CA PHE A 205 14.77 3.90 -6.83
C PHE A 205 13.83 3.77 -5.64
N GLU A 206 13.31 2.57 -5.43
CA GLU A 206 12.61 2.19 -4.21
C GLU A 206 13.63 1.72 -3.19
N ILE A 207 13.55 2.30 -2.00
CA ILE A 207 14.30 1.90 -0.81
C ILE A 207 13.31 1.23 0.13
N GLN A 208 13.61 0.01 0.58
CA GLN A 208 12.73 -0.83 1.38
C GLN A 208 13.43 -1.31 2.65
N GLY A 209 12.82 -1.06 3.82
CA GLY A 209 13.27 -1.61 5.09
C GLY A 209 13.10 -3.12 5.16
N ILE A 210 14.14 -3.82 5.63
CA ILE A 210 14.15 -5.28 5.82
C ILE A 210 14.67 -5.63 7.21
N ASP A 211 14.23 -6.78 7.75
CA ASP A 211 14.78 -7.34 8.99
C ASP A 211 16.07 -8.12 8.72
N SER A 212 16.66 -8.70 9.79
CA SER A 212 17.90 -9.46 9.71
C SER A 212 17.81 -10.76 8.89
N GLU A 213 16.59 -11.22 8.59
CA GLU A 213 16.33 -12.38 7.73
C GLU A 213 16.00 -11.96 6.28
N GLY A 214 16.02 -10.67 5.97
CA GLY A 214 15.68 -10.12 4.66
C GLY A 214 14.18 -10.05 4.38
N ILE A 215 13.32 -10.17 5.40
CA ILE A 215 11.87 -10.00 5.26
C ILE A 215 11.57 -8.50 5.25
N GLU A 216 10.74 -8.05 4.30
CA GLU A 216 10.26 -6.67 4.26
C GLU A 216 9.56 -6.30 5.56
N VAL A 217 9.93 -5.14 6.13
CA VAL A 217 9.30 -4.60 7.34
C VAL A 217 8.30 -3.52 6.94
N PRO A 218 7.00 -3.84 6.85
CA PRO A 218 5.98 -2.93 6.35
C PRO A 218 5.60 -1.84 7.37
N THR A 219 6.10 -1.94 8.60
CA THR A 219 5.91 -0.98 9.68
C THR A 219 7.11 -0.05 9.88
N ALA A 220 8.20 -0.23 9.10
CA ALA A 220 9.41 0.57 9.24
C ALA A 220 9.14 2.06 8.96
N ASP A 221 9.63 2.91 9.87
CA ASP A 221 9.52 4.38 9.84
C ASP A 221 10.85 5.09 10.17
N GLU A 222 11.95 4.34 10.16
CA GLU A 222 13.29 4.80 10.49
C GLU A 222 13.83 5.82 9.48
N LEU A 223 14.71 6.69 9.95
CA LEU A 223 15.42 7.65 9.12
C LEU A 223 16.46 6.92 8.25
N VAL A 224 16.45 7.18 6.95
CA VAL A 224 17.40 6.60 5.99
C VAL A 224 18.26 7.70 5.40
N ALA A 225 19.57 7.51 5.41
CA ALA A 225 20.52 8.34 4.66
C ALA A 225 20.76 7.75 3.27
N VAL A 226 20.76 8.60 2.25
CA VAL A 226 20.92 8.25 0.84
C VAL A 226 22.11 8.99 0.25
N LEU A 227 23.04 8.24 -0.33
CA LEU A 227 24.21 8.74 -1.03
C LEU A 227 24.16 8.30 -2.49
N VAL A 228 24.56 9.20 -3.39
CA VAL A 228 24.56 8.94 -4.83
C VAL A 228 25.90 9.34 -5.44
N LYS A 229 26.43 8.49 -6.32
CA LYS A 229 27.49 8.80 -7.28
C LYS A 229 26.92 8.81 -8.69
N ASN A 230 27.56 9.54 -9.60
CA ASN A 230 27.16 9.66 -11.01
C ASN A 230 25.73 10.21 -11.22
N GLY A 231 25.29 11.07 -10.31
CA GLY A 231 23.95 11.62 -10.32
C GLY A 231 23.69 12.55 -9.14
N THR A 232 22.51 13.17 -9.14
CA THR A 232 22.08 14.09 -8.09
C THR A 232 20.69 13.69 -7.61
N ILE A 233 20.49 13.67 -6.29
CA ILE A 233 19.19 13.46 -5.68
C ILE A 233 18.33 14.69 -5.98
N LEU A 234 17.24 14.48 -6.74
CA LEU A 234 16.22 15.51 -6.99
C LEU A 234 15.15 15.52 -5.90
N GLY A 235 14.88 14.37 -5.28
CA GLY A 235 13.86 14.27 -4.26
C GLY A 235 13.85 12.92 -3.56
N LEU A 236 13.61 12.95 -2.25
CA LEU A 236 13.24 11.81 -1.43
C LEU A 236 11.82 12.01 -0.91
N ALA A 237 10.95 11.01 -1.10
CA ALA A 237 9.55 11.08 -0.66
C ALA A 237 9.02 9.69 -0.32
N ASN A 238 8.21 9.56 0.72
CA ASN A 238 7.78 8.27 1.28
C ASN A 238 6.27 8.01 1.14
N GLY A 239 5.47 9.03 0.79
CA GLY A 239 4.02 8.90 0.63
C GLY A 239 3.20 9.05 1.92
N ASP A 240 3.81 9.47 3.04
CA ASP A 240 3.05 9.79 4.25
C ASP A 240 2.26 11.10 4.05
N PRO A 241 0.92 11.11 4.24
CA PRO A 241 0.09 12.28 4.00
C PRO A 241 0.33 13.46 4.96
N ALA A 242 1.11 13.26 6.03
CA ALA A 242 1.43 14.29 7.01
C ALA A 242 2.96 14.51 7.19
N ASP A 243 3.78 14.00 6.27
CA ASP A 243 5.22 14.28 6.28
C ASP A 243 5.51 15.69 5.77
N LEU A 244 6.05 16.52 6.67
CA LEU A 244 6.38 17.92 6.44
C LEU A 244 7.86 18.15 6.09
N ASP A 245 8.68 17.10 6.09
CA ASP A 245 10.11 17.21 5.82
C ASP A 245 10.34 17.56 4.34
N GLY A 246 11.40 18.33 4.05
CA GLY A 246 11.73 18.74 2.68
C GLY A 246 12.06 17.57 1.76
N TYR A 247 11.79 17.72 0.46
CA TYR A 247 12.05 16.69 -0.56
C TYR A 247 13.51 16.66 -1.02
N ASN A 248 14.20 17.80 -1.07
CA ASN A 248 15.58 17.92 -1.54
C ASN A 248 16.60 17.58 -0.44
N CYS A 249 16.38 16.49 0.28
CA CYS A 249 17.18 16.04 1.40
C CYS A 249 18.05 14.83 1.02
N GLN A 250 19.10 14.58 1.79
CA GLN A 250 19.88 13.34 1.72
C GLN A 250 19.39 12.31 2.73
N GLU A 251 18.40 12.67 3.55
CA GLU A 251 17.88 11.84 4.61
C GLU A 251 16.37 11.98 4.67
N LYS A 252 15.64 10.87 4.73
CA LYS A 252 14.19 10.85 4.79
C LYS A 252 13.72 9.61 5.54
N LYS A 253 12.65 9.73 6.31
CA LYS A 253 12.05 8.57 6.98
C LYS A 253 11.41 7.64 5.97
N LEU A 254 11.49 6.34 6.23
CA LEU A 254 10.59 5.37 5.62
C LEU A 254 9.15 5.69 6.03
N PHE A 255 8.21 5.34 5.17
CA PHE A 255 6.80 5.28 5.54
C PHE A 255 6.25 3.95 5.09
N SER A 256 5.63 3.21 6.01
CA SER A 256 5.16 1.85 5.77
C SER A 256 6.21 0.99 5.04
N GLY A 257 7.45 1.01 5.53
CA GLY A 257 8.56 0.25 4.97
C GLY A 257 9.29 0.87 3.79
N LYS A 258 8.78 1.93 3.15
CA LYS A 258 9.25 2.39 1.83
C LYS A 258 9.65 3.86 1.77
N LEU A 259 10.58 4.14 0.87
CA LEU A 259 11.00 5.47 0.45
C LEU A 259 11.30 5.46 -1.06
N MET A 260 10.91 6.52 -1.76
CA MET A 260 11.24 6.73 -3.17
C MET A 260 12.38 7.75 -3.29
N ALA A 261 13.37 7.45 -4.11
CA ALA A 261 14.45 8.37 -4.49
C ALA A 261 14.41 8.66 -6.00
N ILE A 262 14.37 9.95 -6.35
CA ILE A 262 14.42 10.43 -7.74
C ILE A 262 15.82 10.95 -8.01
N ILE A 263 16.54 10.30 -8.92
CA ILE A 263 17.94 10.62 -9.20
C ILE A 263 18.07 11.16 -10.62
N LYS A 264 18.57 12.38 -10.77
CA LYS A 264 19.02 12.92 -12.05
C LYS A 264 20.35 12.29 -12.41
N LYS A 265 20.46 11.77 -13.63
CA LYS A 265 21.67 11.12 -14.13
C LYS A 265 22.72 12.13 -14.58
N GLU A 266 23.99 11.81 -14.36
CA GLU A 266 25.07 12.44 -15.11
C GLU A 266 25.11 11.91 -16.56
N PRO A 267 25.39 12.75 -17.56
CA PRO A 267 25.46 12.32 -18.96
C PRO A 267 26.39 11.12 -19.17
N GLY A 268 25.86 10.06 -19.78
CA GLY A 268 26.62 8.85 -20.11
C GLY A 268 27.02 7.96 -18.93
N LYS A 269 26.52 8.22 -17.71
CA LYS A 269 26.83 7.42 -16.52
C LYS A 269 25.59 6.81 -15.88
N VAL A 270 25.77 5.64 -15.29
CA VAL A 270 24.74 4.97 -14.48
C VAL A 270 24.86 5.48 -13.03
N PRO A 271 23.77 5.99 -12.42
CA PRO A 271 23.80 6.43 -11.03
C PRO A 271 24.02 5.24 -10.10
N LEU A 272 24.88 5.42 -9.10
CA LEU A 272 25.13 4.43 -8.05
C LEU A 272 24.57 4.97 -6.75
N ILE A 273 23.55 4.29 -6.22
CA ILE A 273 22.85 4.68 -5.00
C ILE A 273 23.23 3.76 -3.84
N GLN A 274 23.46 4.35 -2.68
CA GLN A 274 23.66 3.66 -1.41
C GLN A 274 22.68 4.24 -0.41
N ALA A 275 21.98 3.38 0.34
CA ALA A 275 21.07 3.77 1.39
C ALA A 275 21.37 2.98 2.66
N ALA A 276 21.26 3.63 3.81
CA ALA A 276 21.49 3.00 5.12
C ALA A 276 20.60 3.61 6.18
N LEU A 277 20.19 2.81 7.17
CA LEU A 277 19.51 3.30 8.36
C LEU A 277 20.43 4.27 9.11
N LYS A 278 19.90 5.43 9.50
CA LYS A 278 20.60 6.37 10.37
C LYS A 278 20.16 6.13 11.80
N LYS A 279 21.10 5.68 12.64
CA LYS A 279 20.85 5.58 14.09
C LYS A 279 20.66 6.99 14.63
N VAL A 280 19.55 7.22 15.33
CA VAL A 280 19.34 8.44 16.10
C VAL A 280 20.19 8.29 17.35
N GLU A 281 21.25 9.10 17.47
CA GLU A 281 22.06 9.22 18.69
C GLU A 281 21.29 9.93 19.80
#